data_AF-A0A1T4UPA5-F1
#
_entry.id   AF-A0A1T4UPA5-F1
#
_cell.length_a   1.000
_cell.length_b   1.000
_cell.length_c   1.000
_cell.angle_alpha   90.00
_cell.angle_beta   90.00
_cell.angle_gamma   90.00
#
_symmetry.space_group_name_H-M   'P 1'
#
loop_
_entity.id
_entity.type
_entity.pdbx_description
1 polymer ?
#
loop_
_entity_poly.entity_id
_entity_poly.type
_entity_poly.pdbx_seq_one_letter_code
_entity_poly.pdbx_strand_id
1 'polypeptide(L)'
;MQVRLTDDPDAPEIVLSEEDALKSYPFDYAELLALFRKRYSNFKQNAEFNARMKEVKTEGEKFSKVRRLDPENPKNLSKTFYHNRILEKFDMWYEKK
;
A
#
# COMPACT_ATOMS: atom_id res chain seq x y z
N MET A 1 7.19 -39.95 7.14
CA MET A 1 5.90 -39.67 6.44
C MET A 1 5.19 -38.56 7.19
N GLN A 2 5.07 -37.37 6.62
CA GLN A 2 4.06 -36.40 7.01
C GLN A 2 3.72 -35.55 5.79
N VAL A 3 2.48 -35.71 5.34
CA VAL A 3 1.84 -34.96 4.26
C VAL A 3 0.85 -34.00 4.88
N ARG A 4 0.89 -32.71 4.51
CA ARG A 4 -0.21 -31.71 4.52
C ARG A 4 0.13 -30.67 3.45
N LEU A 5 -0.29 -30.88 2.21
CA LEU A 5 -1.49 -30.34 1.56
C LEU A 5 -1.40 -28.80 1.36
N THR A 6 -0.94 -28.43 0.15
CA THR A 6 -0.90 -27.09 -0.44
C THR A 6 -2.32 -26.62 -0.77
N ASP A 7 -2.60 -25.35 -0.44
CA ASP A 7 -3.65 -24.48 -1.01
C ASP A 7 -3.27 -23.06 -0.53
N ASP A 8 -2.17 -22.45 -1.01
CA ASP A 8 -2.04 -21.65 -2.23
C ASP A 8 -0.52 -21.39 -2.50
N PRO A 9 -0.02 -21.53 -3.73
CA PRO A 9 1.41 -21.33 -4.07
C PRO A 9 1.84 -19.89 -4.42
N ASP A 10 0.96 -18.87 -4.35
CA ASP A 10 1.27 -17.47 -4.71
C ASP A 10 1.22 -16.49 -3.51
N ALA A 11 1.48 -16.98 -2.29
CA ALA A 11 1.66 -16.11 -1.14
C ALA A 11 3.16 -15.97 -0.86
N PRO A 12 3.84 -14.92 -1.34
CA PRO A 12 5.25 -14.72 -1.01
C PRO A 12 5.37 -14.55 0.51
N GLU A 13 6.18 -15.43 1.12
CA GLU A 13 6.55 -15.42 2.52
C GLU A 13 7.32 -14.12 2.81
N ILE A 14 6.64 -13.13 3.40
CA ILE A 14 7.22 -11.80 3.65
C ILE A 14 8.11 -11.90 4.88
N VAL A 15 9.38 -12.21 4.63
CA VAL A 15 10.46 -12.13 5.61
C VAL A 15 10.66 -10.66 6.00
N LEU A 16 9.92 -10.22 7.01
CA LEU A 16 10.06 -8.92 7.67
C LEU A 16 11.38 -8.89 8.47
N SER A 17 12.48 -8.43 7.85
CA SER A 17 13.70 -8.04 8.56
C SER A 17 13.68 -6.54 8.88
N GLU A 18 14.20 -6.14 10.05
CA GLU A 18 14.16 -4.78 10.61
C GLU A 18 14.72 -3.66 9.72
N GLU A 19 15.49 -3.98 8.66
CA GLU A 19 15.91 -3.04 7.62
C GLU A 19 14.74 -2.47 6.78
N ASP A 20 13.56 -3.10 6.84
CA ASP A 20 12.33 -2.75 6.11
C ASP A 20 11.59 -1.55 6.74
N ALA A 21 11.82 -1.25 8.03
CA ALA A 21 11.10 -0.20 8.77
C ALA A 21 11.50 1.23 8.36
N LEU A 22 12.73 1.46 7.90
CA LEU A 22 13.18 2.74 7.34
C LEU A 22 12.78 2.92 5.87
N LYS A 23 12.50 1.82 5.16
CA LYS A 23 11.87 1.78 3.83
C LYS A 23 10.34 1.83 3.88
N SER A 24 9.74 1.90 5.07
CA SER A 24 8.32 1.63 5.30
C SER A 24 7.37 2.43 4.41
N TYR A 25 7.60 3.72 4.13
CA TYR A 25 6.68 4.57 3.34
C TYR A 25 7.37 5.23 2.14
N PRO A 26 7.79 4.45 1.11
CA PRO A 26 8.60 4.98 0.03
C PRO A 26 7.77 5.73 -1.02
N PHE A 27 6.45 5.50 -1.07
CA PHE A 27 5.61 5.99 -2.14
C PHE A 27 4.76 7.17 -1.71
N ASP A 28 4.82 8.26 -2.47
CA ASP A 28 3.76 9.24 -2.48
C ASP A 28 2.57 8.76 -3.33
N TYR A 29 1.50 9.56 -3.37
CA TYR A 29 0.29 9.18 -4.10
C TYR A 29 0.53 8.98 -5.61
N ALA A 30 1.39 9.78 -6.24
CA ALA A 30 1.63 9.68 -7.67
C ALA A 30 2.46 8.43 -8.00
N GLU A 31 3.50 8.17 -7.21
CA GLU A 31 4.32 6.95 -7.29
C GLU A 31 3.46 5.69 -7.08
N LEU A 32 2.58 5.70 -6.07
CA LEU A 32 1.67 4.60 -5.78
C LEU A 32 0.75 4.31 -6.98
N LEU A 33 0.18 5.35 -7.59
CA LEU A 33 -0.66 5.21 -8.77
C LEU A 33 0.10 4.63 -9.98
N ALA A 34 1.33 5.07 -10.20
CA ALA A 34 2.18 4.54 -11.25
C ALA A 34 2.49 3.05 -11.00
N LEU A 35 2.76 2.68 -9.76
CA LEU A 35 3.04 1.30 -9.36
C LEU A 35 1.81 0.42 -9.52
N PHE A 36 0.63 0.88 -9.13
CA PHE A 36 -0.63 0.15 -9.34
C PHE A 36 -0.96 -0.06 -10.82
N ARG A 37 -0.73 0.93 -11.69
CA ARG A 37 -0.90 0.78 -13.15
C ARG A 37 0.05 -0.26 -13.76
N LYS A 38 1.25 -0.40 -13.19
CA LYS A 38 2.25 -1.39 -13.61
C LYS A 38 1.94 -2.78 -13.06
N ARG A 39 1.58 -2.89 -11.78
CA ARG A 39 1.37 -4.14 -11.05
C ARG A 39 0.05 -4.84 -11.40
N TYR A 40 -1.02 -4.08 -11.61
CA TYR A 40 -2.37 -4.64 -11.76
C TYR A 40 -2.90 -4.54 -13.18
N SER A 41 -3.56 -5.60 -13.66
CA SER A 41 -4.17 -5.63 -14.99
C SER A 41 -5.47 -4.85 -15.07
N ASN A 42 -6.26 -4.95 -14.01
CA ASN A 42 -7.60 -4.38 -13.96
C ASN A 42 -7.64 -3.04 -13.18
N PHE A 43 -6.49 -2.42 -12.91
CA PHE A 43 -6.45 -1.19 -12.14
C PHE A 43 -7.03 0.00 -12.91
N LYS A 44 -8.02 0.66 -12.29
CA LYS A 44 -8.66 1.88 -12.78
C LYS A 44 -8.85 2.86 -11.63
N GLN A 45 -8.53 4.13 -11.85
CA GLN A 45 -8.81 5.22 -10.90
C GLN A 45 -10.29 5.60 -10.96
N ASN A 46 -11.17 4.75 -10.42
CA ASN A 46 -12.62 4.93 -10.41
C ASN A 46 -13.13 5.24 -8.99
N ALA A 47 -14.45 5.33 -8.81
CA ALA A 47 -15.06 5.56 -7.50
C ALA A 47 -14.72 4.45 -6.50
N GLU A 48 -14.61 3.20 -6.95
CA GLU A 48 -14.25 2.05 -6.12
C GLU A 48 -12.82 2.17 -5.59
N PHE A 49 -11.84 2.48 -6.45
CA PHE A 49 -10.47 2.78 -6.04
C PHE A 49 -10.43 3.90 -4.99
N ASN A 50 -11.20 4.96 -5.21
CA ASN A 50 -11.28 6.07 -4.26
C ASN A 50 -11.90 5.62 -2.92
N ALA A 51 -12.88 4.72 -2.94
CA ALA A 51 -13.45 4.12 -1.73
C ALA A 51 -12.41 3.27 -0.99
N ARG A 52 -11.70 2.38 -1.69
CA ARG A 52 -10.61 1.55 -1.13
C ARG A 52 -9.49 2.40 -0.54
N MET A 53 -9.09 3.47 -1.23
CA MET A 53 -8.12 4.43 -0.70
C MET A 53 -8.61 5.13 0.56
N LYS A 54 -9.91 5.45 0.68
CA LYS A 54 -10.47 5.99 1.92
C LYS A 54 -10.42 4.96 3.04
N GLU A 55 -10.78 3.70 2.78
CA GLU A 55 -10.69 2.62 3.78
C GLU A 55 -9.27 2.49 4.33
N VAL A 56 -8.27 2.46 3.44
CA VAL A 56 -6.85 2.40 3.85
C VAL A 56 -6.40 3.63 4.64
N LYS A 57 -6.87 4.82 4.26
CA LYS A 57 -6.60 6.05 5.03
C LYS A 57 -7.26 6.03 6.42
N THR A 58 -8.45 5.43 6.54
CA THR A 58 -9.15 5.27 7.83
C THR A 58 -8.41 4.32 8.77
N GLU A 59 -7.72 3.32 8.23
CA GLU A 59 -6.81 2.46 9.03
C GLU A 59 -5.56 3.20 9.53
N GLY A 60 -5.33 4.42 9.05
CA GLY A 60 -4.39 5.37 9.60
C GLY A 60 -2.93 5.00 9.32
N GLU A 61 -2.10 5.15 10.36
CA GLU A 61 -0.65 5.02 10.28
C GLU A 61 -0.17 3.63 9.86
N LYS A 62 -1.03 2.60 9.93
CA LYS A 62 -0.70 1.25 9.45
C LYS A 62 -0.35 1.21 7.96
N PHE A 63 -0.97 2.08 7.16
CA PHE A 63 -0.81 2.08 5.70
C PHE A 63 -0.52 3.45 5.11
N SER A 64 -0.87 4.53 5.80
CA SER A 64 -0.67 5.89 5.29
C SER A 64 -0.16 6.81 6.39
N LYS A 65 0.87 7.61 6.09
CA LYS A 65 1.43 8.59 7.01
C LYS A 65 1.41 9.96 6.36
N VAL A 66 0.78 10.91 7.02
CA VAL A 66 0.78 12.31 6.57
C VAL A 66 2.00 13.00 7.16
N ARG A 67 2.90 13.46 6.30
CA ARG A 67 4.04 14.28 6.69
C ARG A 67 3.73 15.73 6.36
N ARG A 68 3.69 16.57 7.40
CA ARG A 68 3.59 18.03 7.28
C ARG A 68 4.99 18.61 7.22
N LEU A 69 5.23 19.54 6.29
CA LEU A 69 6.53 20.20 6.14
C LEU A 69 6.80 21.16 7.31
N ASP A 70 5.77 21.90 7.74
CA ASP A 70 5.81 22.78 8.90
C ASP A 70 4.59 22.52 9.79
N PRO A 71 4.78 22.25 11.10
CA PRO A 71 3.68 22.01 12.03
C PRO A 71 2.96 23.29 12.48
N GLU A 72 3.59 24.47 12.38
CA GLU A 72 3.05 25.75 12.86
C GLU A 72 2.18 26.50 11.84
N ASN A 73 2.19 26.09 10.57
CA ASN A 73 1.41 26.74 9.52
C ASN A 73 0.34 25.77 8.94
N PRO A 74 -0.96 25.96 9.23
CA PRO A 74 -2.03 25.10 8.71
C PRO A 74 -2.23 25.22 7.19
N LYS A 75 -1.59 26.19 6.53
CA LYS A 75 -1.59 26.36 5.07
C LYS A 75 -0.58 25.47 4.33
N ASN A 76 0.28 24.76 5.04
CA ASN A 76 1.47 24.19 4.41
C ASN A 76 1.24 22.83 3.74
N LEU A 77 2.03 22.59 2.69
CA LEU A 77 2.05 21.40 1.84
C LEU A 77 2.16 20.11 2.68
N SER A 78 1.04 19.45 2.96
CA SER A 78 1.03 18.11 3.54
C SER A 78 1.13 17.06 2.43
N LYS A 79 2.12 16.17 2.51
CA LYS A 79 2.20 15.01 1.61
C LYS A 79 1.85 13.74 2.38
N THR A 80 0.99 12.92 1.79
CA THR A 80 0.68 11.57 2.29
C THR A 80 1.63 10.58 1.64
N PHE A 81 2.33 9.83 2.48
CA PHE A 81 3.18 8.71 2.07
C PHE A 81 2.49 7.40 2.45
N TYR A 82 2.68 6.37 1.64
CA TYR A 82 2.00 5.08 1.77
C TYR A 82 2.99 3.96 2.02
N HIS A 83 2.58 3.02 2.88
CA HIS A 83 3.39 1.87 3.24
C HIS A 83 3.40 0.83 2.12
N ASN A 84 4.47 0.07 1.94
CA ASN A 84 4.49 -1.08 1.02
C ASN A 84 3.36 -2.10 1.27
N ARG A 85 2.81 -2.13 2.49
CA ARG A 85 1.73 -3.04 2.90
C ARG A 85 0.40 -2.71 2.24
N ILE A 86 0.27 -1.49 1.71
CA ILE A 86 -0.90 -1.13 0.90
C ILE A 86 -1.00 -2.02 -0.34
N LEU A 87 0.13 -2.48 -0.89
CA LEU A 87 0.15 -3.33 -2.08
C LEU A 87 -0.49 -4.69 -1.77
N GLU A 88 -0.13 -5.30 -0.65
CA GLU A 88 -0.72 -6.56 -0.19
C GLU A 88 -2.23 -6.45 -0.01
N LYS A 89 -2.68 -5.32 0.56
CA LYS A 89 -4.11 -5.07 0.75
C LYS A 89 -4.85 -4.89 -0.57
N PHE A 90 -4.24 -4.21 -1.54
CA PHE A 90 -4.81 -4.01 -2.86
C PHE A 90 -4.71 -5.27 -3.73
N ASP A 91 -3.75 -6.17 -3.49
CA ASP A 91 -3.68 -7.48 -4.13
C ASP A 91 -4.92 -8.35 -3.82
N MET A 92 -5.63 -8.11 -2.71
CA MET A 92 -6.90 -8.77 -2.39
C MET A 92 -8.08 -8.28 -3.25
N TRP A 93 -7.97 -7.10 -3.87
CA TRP A 93 -9.04 -6.47 -4.65
C TRP A 93 -8.74 -6.40 -6.15
N TYR A 94 -7.46 -6.43 -6.52
CA TYR A 94 -7.01 -6.28 -7.89
C TYR A 94 -6.16 -7.48 -8.32
N GLU A 95 -6.30 -7.85 -9.59
CA GLU A 95 -5.52 -8.93 -10.18
C GLU A 95 -4.13 -8.42 -10.59
N LYS A 96 -3.10 -9.03 -9.99
CA LYS A 96 -1.68 -8.86 -10.35
C LYS A 96 -1.47 -9.31 -11.81
N LYS A 97 -0.63 -8.59 -12.54
CA LYS A 97 -0.14 -8.98 -13.87
C LYS A 97 1.00 -9.99 -13.77
#